data_AF-A0A6B3G8C0-F1
#
_entry.id   AF-A0A6B3G8C0-F1
#
_cell.length_a   1.000
_cell.length_b   1.000
_cell.length_c   1.000
_cell.angle_alpha   90.00
_cell.angle_beta   90.00
_cell.angle_gamma   90.00
#
_symmetry.space_group_name_H-M   'P 1'
#
loop_
_entity.id
_entity.type
_entity.pdbx_description
1 polymer ?
#
loop_
_entity_poly.entity_id
_entity_poly.type
_entity_poly.pdbx_seq_one_letter_code
_entity_poly.pdbx_strand_id
1 'polypeptide(L)'
;WRLEIPGVPELTAPAPDGTPRAFYTTDDYRELQAYAAERFVTLVPEIDLPGHCATLREALPGLPPAPAPEGLTGRFPFVPPLDLADPATTKAVATILDGVCRLTDGPFVHIGGDEAVGATEESFVRSIRELRSLVRGFGKRPVGWQESSRAGIGPEDIAQFWVDVPMMDLPDTAEELA
;
A
#
# COMPACT_ATOMS: atom_id res chain seq x y z
N TRP A 1 -5.74 0.35 -9.67
CA TRP A 1 -5.43 1.76 -9.40
C TRP A 1 -6.64 2.63 -9.70
N ARG A 2 -7.00 3.58 -8.82
CA ARG A 2 -8.30 4.29 -8.87
C ARG A 2 -8.23 5.80 -8.64
N LEU A 3 -7.06 6.40 -8.52
CA LEU A 3 -6.93 7.84 -8.27
C LEU A 3 -5.93 8.45 -9.24
N GLU A 4 -6.31 9.49 -9.98
CA GLU A 4 -5.38 10.22 -10.83
C GLU A 4 -4.23 10.80 -10.01
N ILE A 5 -2.99 10.48 -10.41
CA ILE A 5 -1.76 11.10 -9.89
C ILE A 5 -1.07 11.77 -11.07
N PRO A 6 -1.14 13.10 -11.23
CA PRO A 6 -0.58 13.78 -12.40
C PRO A 6 0.91 13.53 -12.61
N GLY A 7 1.66 13.26 -11.53
CA GLY A 7 3.09 12.91 -11.60
C GLY A 7 3.38 11.49 -12.10
N VAL A 8 2.35 10.64 -12.24
CA VAL A 8 2.45 9.24 -12.69
C VAL A 8 1.21 8.87 -13.52
N PRO A 9 1.02 9.47 -14.72
CA PRO A 9 -0.17 9.27 -15.55
C PRO A 9 -0.38 7.82 -16.01
N GLU A 10 0.68 7.01 -16.00
CA GLU A 10 0.65 5.59 -16.36
C GLU A 10 -0.34 4.80 -15.49
N LEU A 11 -0.54 5.21 -14.24
CA LEU A 11 -1.42 4.51 -13.28
C LEU A 11 -2.90 4.53 -13.69
N THR A 12 -3.31 5.51 -14.49
CA THR A 12 -4.69 5.68 -14.98
C THR A 12 -4.77 5.63 -16.50
N ALA A 13 -3.69 5.24 -17.18
CA ALA A 13 -3.69 5.05 -18.63
C ALA A 13 -4.69 3.96 -19.06
N PRO A 14 -5.29 4.07 -20.26
CA PRO A 14 -6.09 3.00 -20.84
C PRO A 14 -5.33 1.67 -20.86
N ALA A 15 -6.06 0.55 -20.84
CA ALA A 15 -5.48 -0.76 -21.05
C ALA A 15 -4.80 -0.86 -22.43
N PRO A 16 -3.90 -1.83 -22.67
CA PRO A 16 -3.20 -1.97 -23.96
C PRO A 16 -4.12 -2.10 -25.18
N ASP A 17 -5.35 -2.59 -24.99
CA ASP A 17 -6.38 -2.69 -26.02
C ASP A 17 -7.18 -1.39 -26.25
N GLY A 18 -6.81 -0.31 -25.55
CA GLY A 18 -7.47 0.99 -25.60
C GLY A 18 -8.67 1.14 -24.64
N THR A 19 -9.03 0.10 -23.88
CA THR A 19 -10.16 0.16 -22.94
C THR A 19 -9.89 1.17 -21.82
N PRO A 20 -10.74 2.19 -21.63
CA PRO A 20 -10.60 3.14 -20.53
C PRO A 20 -10.71 2.45 -19.16
N ARG A 21 -9.91 2.88 -18.19
CA ARG A 21 -10.04 2.43 -16.80
C ARG A 21 -10.96 3.37 -16.04
N ALA A 22 -11.76 2.82 -15.12
CA ALA A 22 -12.49 3.65 -14.15
C ALA A 22 -11.55 4.09 -13.01
N PHE A 23 -11.47 5.39 -12.78
CA PHE A 23 -10.71 6.02 -11.70
C PHE A 23 -11.36 7.38 -11.35
N TYR A 24 -11.01 7.94 -10.19
CA TYR A 24 -11.33 9.30 -9.81
C TYR A 24 -10.25 10.24 -10.34
N THR A 25 -10.65 11.25 -11.10
CA THR A 25 -9.76 12.39 -11.41
C THR A 25 -9.41 13.16 -10.14
N THR A 26 -8.42 14.06 -10.23
CA THR A 26 -8.11 14.94 -9.11
C THR A 26 -9.30 15.83 -8.73
N ASP A 27 -10.14 16.21 -9.68
CA ASP A 27 -11.36 16.99 -9.43
C ASP A 27 -12.45 16.13 -8.77
N ASP A 28 -12.67 14.90 -9.24
CA ASP A 28 -13.61 13.96 -8.58
C ASP A 28 -13.21 13.71 -7.12
N TYR A 29 -11.91 13.56 -6.85
CA TYR A 29 -11.41 13.34 -5.50
C TYR A 29 -11.57 14.59 -4.61
N ARG A 30 -11.40 15.80 -5.15
CA ARG A 30 -11.69 17.05 -4.44
C ARG A 30 -13.19 17.19 -4.13
N GLU A 31 -14.05 16.87 -5.09
CA GLU A 31 -15.50 16.90 -4.90
C GLU A 31 -15.94 15.89 -3.83
N LEU A 32 -15.39 14.67 -3.86
CA LEU A 32 -15.64 13.64 -2.86
C LEU A 32 -15.22 14.10 -1.46
N GLN A 33 -14.07 14.76 -1.34
CA GLN A 33 -13.59 15.35 -0.08
C GLN A 33 -14.52 16.45 0.43
N ALA A 34 -14.95 17.37 -0.44
CA ALA A 34 -15.90 18.41 -0.07
C ALA A 34 -17.23 17.82 0.41
N TYR A 35 -17.76 16.83 -0.33
CA TYR A 35 -19.00 16.14 0.02
C TYR A 35 -18.91 15.43 1.39
N ALA A 36 -17.79 14.75 1.66
CA ALA A 36 -17.53 14.09 2.94
C ALA A 36 -17.41 15.12 4.08
N ALA A 37 -16.71 16.24 3.85
CA ALA A 37 -16.50 17.29 4.84
C ALA A 37 -17.81 17.95 5.29
N GLU A 38 -18.76 18.19 4.38
CA GLU A 38 -20.12 18.68 4.71
C GLU A 38 -20.88 17.77 5.68
N ARG A 39 -20.46 16.50 5.78
CA ARG A 39 -21.05 15.48 6.65
C ARG A 39 -20.17 15.13 7.84
N PHE A 40 -19.14 15.94 8.10
CA PHE A 40 -18.16 15.72 9.16
C PHE A 40 -17.42 14.38 9.04
N VAL A 41 -17.30 13.86 7.81
CA VAL A 41 -16.56 12.63 7.49
C VAL A 41 -15.16 13.01 7.02
N THR A 42 -14.14 12.46 7.68
CA THR A 42 -12.74 12.57 7.22
C THR A 42 -12.44 11.42 6.26
N LEU A 43 -12.01 11.74 5.04
CA LEU A 43 -11.50 10.74 4.12
C LEU A 43 -10.06 10.38 4.45
N VAL A 44 -9.78 9.07 4.44
CA VAL A 44 -8.45 8.49 4.59
C VAL A 44 -8.19 7.64 3.35
N PRO A 45 -7.47 8.14 2.33
CA PRO A 45 -7.17 7.34 1.16
C PRO A 45 -6.15 6.26 1.49
N GLU A 46 -6.23 5.14 0.78
CA GLU A 46 -5.31 4.03 0.93
C GLU A 46 -4.54 3.76 -0.37
N ILE A 47 -3.22 3.69 -0.24
CA ILE A 47 -2.32 3.10 -1.25
C ILE A 47 -1.64 1.91 -0.59
N ASP A 48 -2.16 0.73 -0.87
CA ASP A 48 -1.74 -0.49 -0.20
C ASP A 48 -0.41 -1.03 -0.74
N LEU A 49 0.60 -1.05 0.13
CA LEU A 49 1.98 -1.39 -0.17
C LEU A 49 2.67 -2.07 1.03
N PRO A 50 3.67 -2.93 0.81
CA PRO A 50 4.24 -3.31 -0.48
C PRO A 50 3.46 -4.42 -1.22
N GLY A 51 2.46 -5.01 -0.55
CA GLY A 51 1.53 -6.01 -1.10
C GLY A 51 0.53 -5.42 -2.09
N HIS A 52 -0.48 -6.21 -2.50
CA HIS A 52 -1.63 -5.80 -3.33
C HIS A 52 -1.33 -4.90 -4.54
N CYS A 53 -0.13 -5.01 -5.09
CA CYS A 53 0.42 -4.05 -6.03
C CYS A 53 0.24 -4.44 -7.51
N ALA A 54 -0.67 -5.38 -7.81
CA ALA A 54 -0.88 -5.92 -9.16
C ALA A 54 -1.06 -4.81 -10.22
N THR A 55 -1.98 -3.89 -9.96
CA THR A 55 -2.30 -2.80 -10.90
C THR A 55 -1.19 -1.75 -10.98
N LEU A 56 -0.42 -1.55 -9.91
CA LEU A 56 0.74 -0.67 -9.94
C LEU A 56 1.85 -1.28 -10.79
N ARG A 57 2.14 -2.57 -10.62
CA ARG A 57 3.11 -3.31 -11.43
C ARG A 57 2.74 -3.37 -12.90
N GLU A 58 1.44 -3.47 -13.22
CA GLU A 58 0.95 -3.41 -14.59
C GLU A 58 1.23 -2.04 -15.23
N ALA A 59 0.96 -0.95 -14.50
CA ALA A 59 1.17 0.41 -14.97
C ALA A 59 2.65 0.82 -15.02
N LEU A 60 3.46 0.33 -14.08
CA LEU A 60 4.89 0.62 -13.95
C LEU A 60 5.69 -0.69 -14.05
N PRO A 61 5.85 -1.25 -15.27
CA PRO A 61 6.58 -2.48 -15.47
C PRO A 61 8.06 -2.31 -15.13
N GLY A 62 8.69 -3.39 -14.65
CA GLY A 62 10.13 -3.42 -14.38
C GLY A 62 10.53 -3.16 -12.92
N LEU A 63 9.59 -2.85 -12.03
CA LEU A 63 9.87 -2.77 -10.60
C LEU A 63 10.11 -4.18 -10.02
N PRO A 64 11.24 -4.41 -9.31
CA PRO A 64 11.59 -5.74 -8.82
C PRO A 64 10.61 -6.27 -7.74
N PRO A 65 10.50 -7.61 -7.59
CA PRO A 65 9.88 -8.21 -6.43
C PRO A 65 10.76 -8.08 -5.20
N ALA A 66 10.12 -7.91 -4.03
CA ALA A 66 10.78 -8.03 -2.74
C ALA A 66 11.51 -9.38 -2.62
N PRO A 67 12.67 -9.43 -1.92
CA PRO A 67 13.32 -10.69 -1.60
C PRO A 67 12.35 -11.66 -0.92
N ALA A 68 12.35 -12.91 -1.39
CA ALA A 68 11.58 -14.01 -0.79
C ALA A 68 12.46 -14.88 0.10
N PRO A 69 11.89 -15.58 1.10
CA PRO A 69 12.63 -16.59 1.85
C PRO A 69 13.25 -17.66 0.94
N GLU A 70 14.37 -18.24 1.37
CA GLU A 70 15.12 -19.22 0.57
C GLU A 70 14.22 -20.37 0.11
N GLY A 71 14.29 -20.68 -1.19
CA GLY A 71 13.50 -21.74 -1.80
C GLY A 71 12.01 -21.43 -1.99
N LEU A 72 11.49 -20.27 -1.57
CA LEU A 72 10.08 -19.91 -1.68
C LEU A 72 9.76 -18.89 -2.79
N THR A 73 10.78 -18.41 -3.51
CA THR A 73 10.58 -17.51 -4.67
C THR A 73 9.61 -18.12 -5.69
N GLY A 74 8.54 -17.37 -6.02
CA GLY A 74 7.54 -17.78 -7.00
C GLY A 74 6.63 -18.93 -6.56
N ARG A 75 6.67 -19.35 -5.29
CA ARG A 75 5.80 -20.43 -4.76
C ARG A 75 4.47 -19.93 -4.22
N PHE A 76 4.31 -18.62 -4.06
CA PHE A 76 3.08 -18.01 -3.59
C PHE A 76 2.17 -17.69 -4.78
N PRO A 77 0.86 -17.99 -4.73
CA PRO A 77 -0.08 -17.72 -5.82
C PRO A 77 -0.49 -16.23 -5.92
N PHE A 78 0.14 -15.37 -5.13
CA PHE A 78 -0.14 -13.93 -5.04
C PHE A 78 0.89 -13.11 -5.82
N VAL A 79 0.53 -11.86 -6.12
CA VAL A 79 1.47 -10.93 -6.75
C VAL A 79 2.61 -10.63 -5.76
N PRO A 80 3.89 -10.82 -6.15
CA PRO A 80 5.00 -10.55 -5.26
C PRO A 80 5.02 -9.07 -4.79
N PRO A 81 5.25 -8.82 -3.49
CA PRO A 81 5.37 -7.45 -2.97
C PRO A 81 6.47 -6.66 -3.68
N LEU A 82 6.36 -5.33 -3.70
CA LEU A 82 7.40 -4.44 -4.25
C LEU A 82 8.64 -4.41 -3.36
N ASP A 83 9.82 -4.34 -3.97
CA ASP A 83 11.07 -4.15 -3.21
C ASP A 83 11.36 -2.66 -2.96
N LEU A 84 11.07 -2.16 -1.76
CA LEU A 84 11.36 -0.77 -1.38
C LEU A 84 12.84 -0.55 -0.98
N ALA A 85 13.71 -1.55 -1.14
CA ALA A 85 15.15 -1.34 -1.13
C ALA A 85 15.68 -0.87 -2.49
N ASP A 86 14.95 -1.15 -3.57
CA ASP A 86 15.31 -0.74 -4.93
C ASP A 86 15.05 0.77 -5.12
N PRO A 87 16.08 1.55 -5.53
CA PRO A 87 15.93 3.01 -5.67
C PRO A 87 14.85 3.44 -6.67
N ALA A 88 14.63 2.68 -7.74
CA ALA A 88 13.61 3.02 -8.74
C ALA A 88 12.20 2.83 -8.15
N THR A 89 11.99 1.73 -7.43
CA THR A 89 10.75 1.44 -6.70
C THR A 89 10.46 2.49 -5.65
N THR A 90 11.42 2.82 -4.79
CA THR A 90 11.25 3.84 -3.75
C THR A 90 10.95 5.21 -4.35
N LYS A 91 11.60 5.59 -5.45
CA LYS A 91 11.31 6.85 -6.16
C LYS A 91 9.90 6.88 -6.72
N ALA A 92 9.44 5.79 -7.35
CA ALA A 92 8.08 5.69 -7.88
C ALA A 92 7.04 5.80 -6.76
N VAL A 93 7.21 5.01 -5.69
CA VAL A 93 6.34 5.04 -4.50
C VAL A 93 6.34 6.42 -3.83
N ALA A 94 7.49 7.08 -3.69
CA ALA A 94 7.57 8.42 -3.14
C ALA A 94 6.79 9.45 -3.99
N THR A 95 6.87 9.35 -5.31
CA THR A 95 6.15 10.25 -6.23
C THR A 95 4.64 10.05 -6.11
N ILE A 96 4.21 8.80 -6.02
CA ILE A 96 2.81 8.42 -5.81
C ILE A 96 2.29 8.96 -4.47
N LEU A 97 3.01 8.68 -3.37
CA LEU A 97 2.59 9.08 -2.03
C LEU A 97 2.63 10.59 -1.84
N ASP A 98 3.59 11.32 -2.43
CA ASP A 98 3.59 12.79 -2.44
C ASP A 98 2.32 13.31 -3.12
N GLY A 99 1.98 12.77 -4.28
CA GLY A 99 0.77 13.11 -5.01
C GLY A 99 -0.50 12.90 -4.18
N VAL A 100 -0.65 11.72 -3.57
CA VAL A 100 -1.80 11.41 -2.70
C VAL A 100 -1.84 12.32 -1.49
N CYS A 101 -0.72 12.50 -0.78
CA CYS A 101 -0.65 13.34 0.41
C CYS A 101 -1.02 14.80 0.10
N ARG A 102 -0.56 15.33 -1.04
CA ARG A 102 -0.88 16.71 -1.47
C ARG A 102 -2.33 16.88 -1.92
N LEU A 103 -2.95 15.84 -2.47
CA LEU A 103 -4.36 15.86 -2.88
C LEU A 103 -5.33 15.68 -1.71
N THR A 104 -4.85 15.14 -0.59
CA THR A 104 -5.68 14.80 0.58
C THR A 104 -5.74 15.98 1.54
N ASP A 105 -6.93 16.48 1.87
CA ASP A 105 -7.14 17.54 2.87
C ASP A 105 -6.99 16.99 4.29
N GLY A 106 -7.48 15.76 4.52
CA GLY A 106 -7.41 15.06 5.80
C GLY A 106 -5.96 14.81 6.27
N PRO A 107 -5.76 14.56 7.58
CA PRO A 107 -4.42 14.41 8.14
C PRO A 107 -3.83 13.01 7.95
N PHE A 108 -4.58 12.05 7.43
CA PHE A 108 -4.20 10.64 7.36
C PHE A 108 -4.07 10.15 5.92
N VAL A 109 -3.13 9.23 5.70
CA VAL A 109 -3.03 8.40 4.49
C VAL A 109 -2.73 6.97 4.94
N HIS A 110 -3.50 6.01 4.45
CA HIS A 110 -3.30 4.59 4.73
C HIS A 110 -2.26 4.01 3.77
N ILE A 111 -1.25 3.33 4.30
CA ILE A 111 -0.16 2.70 3.53
C ILE A 111 -0.41 1.22 3.28
N GLY A 112 -1.53 0.69 3.79
CA GLY A 112 -1.88 -0.73 3.73
C GLY A 112 -0.92 -1.58 4.54
N GLY A 113 -0.32 -2.57 3.87
CA GLY A 113 0.71 -3.44 4.44
C GLY A 113 0.19 -4.79 4.92
N ASP A 114 -1.05 -5.13 4.60
CA ASP A 114 -1.59 -6.47 4.75
C ASP A 114 -1.06 -7.38 3.64
N GLU A 115 -1.16 -8.69 3.87
CA GLU A 115 -0.94 -9.76 2.89
C GLU A 115 0.27 -9.55 1.94
N ALA A 116 1.36 -8.98 2.45
CA ALA A 116 2.65 -8.87 1.75
C ALA A 116 3.35 -10.25 1.67
N VAL A 117 2.61 -11.24 1.22
CA VAL A 117 2.97 -12.66 1.19
C VAL A 117 4.12 -12.87 0.23
N GLY A 118 5.14 -13.59 0.69
CA GLY A 118 6.32 -13.91 -0.09
C GLY A 118 7.47 -12.90 0.01
N ALA A 119 7.33 -11.82 0.78
CA ALA A 119 8.48 -11.02 1.22
C ALA A 119 9.16 -11.64 2.45
N THR A 120 10.47 -11.46 2.60
CA THR A 120 11.16 -11.70 3.87
C THR A 120 10.70 -10.72 4.94
N GLU A 121 10.81 -11.10 6.22
CA GLU A 121 10.54 -10.20 7.35
C GLU A 121 11.33 -8.90 7.25
N GLU A 122 12.62 -8.98 6.94
CA GLU A 122 13.50 -7.82 6.81
C GLU A 122 13.03 -6.87 5.71
N SER A 123 12.67 -7.40 4.54
CA SER A 123 12.17 -6.59 3.42
C SER A 123 10.82 -5.94 3.75
N PHE A 124 9.92 -6.67 4.42
CA PHE A 124 8.64 -6.14 4.87
C PHE A 124 8.83 -5.00 5.89
N VAL A 125 9.61 -5.23 6.95
CA VAL A 125 9.91 -4.22 7.97
C VAL A 125 10.53 -2.97 7.37
N ARG A 126 11.48 -3.13 6.43
CA ARG A 126 12.08 -2.01 5.71
C ARG A 126 11.04 -1.24 4.91
N SER A 127 10.20 -1.94 4.15
CA SER A 127 9.13 -1.37 3.33
C SER A 127 8.18 -0.52 4.18
N ILE A 128 7.67 -1.05 5.29
CA ILE A 128 6.75 -0.32 6.16
C ILE A 128 7.41 0.93 6.77
N ARG A 129 8.68 0.83 7.20
CA ARG A 129 9.42 1.99 7.73
C ARG A 129 9.59 3.09 6.69
N GLU A 130 9.91 2.71 5.45
CA GLU A 130 10.06 3.65 4.34
C GLU A 130 8.73 4.34 4.01
N LEU A 131 7.65 3.57 3.88
CA LEU A 131 6.29 4.10 3.61
C LEU A 131 5.86 5.10 4.69
N ARG A 132 6.04 4.75 5.98
CA ARG A 132 5.74 5.65 7.09
C ARG A 132 6.61 6.91 7.07
N SER A 133 7.90 6.76 6.76
CA SER A 133 8.85 7.88 6.64
C SER A 133 8.39 8.86 5.55
N LEU A 134 8.04 8.36 4.37
CA LEU A 134 7.55 9.14 3.24
C LEU A 134 6.27 9.90 3.59
N VAL A 135 5.23 9.20 4.08
CA VAL A 135 3.93 9.83 4.42
C VAL A 135 4.10 10.93 5.49
N ARG A 136 4.96 10.69 6.50
CA ARG A 136 5.30 11.72 7.49
C ARG A 136 6.04 12.90 6.88
N GLY A 137 7.01 12.62 6.01
CA GLY A 137 7.76 13.64 5.27
C GLY A 137 6.86 14.54 4.41
N PHE A 138 5.75 14.00 3.91
CA PHE A 138 4.73 14.72 3.16
C PHE A 138 3.64 15.37 4.05
N GLY A 139 3.85 15.40 5.37
CA GLY A 139 2.99 16.12 6.31
C GLY A 139 1.70 15.38 6.69
N LYS A 140 1.62 14.07 6.44
CA LYS A 140 0.47 13.23 6.80
C LYS A 140 0.85 12.22 7.88
N ARG A 141 -0.16 11.65 8.53
CA ARG A 141 -0.03 10.60 9.55
C ARG A 141 -0.33 9.25 8.90
N PRO A 142 0.62 8.31 8.89
CA PRO A 142 0.39 7.00 8.28
C PRO A 142 -0.57 6.17 9.14
N VAL A 143 -1.47 5.48 8.46
CA VAL A 143 -2.27 4.38 9.01
C VAL A 143 -1.87 3.11 8.25
N GLY A 144 -1.81 1.96 8.90
CA GLY A 144 -1.55 0.69 8.22
C GLY A 144 -2.35 -0.44 8.84
N TRP A 145 -2.49 -1.55 8.10
CA TRP A 145 -3.08 -2.76 8.67
C TRP A 145 -2.22 -3.31 9.81
N GLN A 146 -2.80 -4.19 10.64
CA GLN A 146 -2.16 -4.72 11.85
C GLN A 146 -0.77 -5.32 11.60
N GLU A 147 -0.54 -5.93 10.44
CA GLU A 147 0.72 -6.51 10.00
C GLU A 147 1.85 -5.47 10.03
N SER A 148 1.55 -4.20 9.74
CA SER A 148 2.52 -3.11 9.77
C SER A 148 3.16 -2.92 11.16
N SER A 149 2.55 -3.43 12.23
CA SER A 149 3.11 -3.40 13.59
C SER A 149 4.42 -4.21 13.72
N ARG A 150 4.66 -5.20 12.85
CA ARG A 150 5.93 -5.96 12.80
C ARG A 150 7.15 -5.07 12.59
N ALA A 151 6.97 -3.90 11.97
CA ALA A 151 8.03 -2.91 11.78
C ALA A 151 8.37 -2.10 13.05
N GLY A 152 7.67 -2.36 14.16
CA GLY A 152 7.61 -1.53 15.37
C GLY A 152 6.47 -0.51 15.28
N ILE A 153 5.99 -0.02 16.43
CA ILE A 153 4.93 0.99 16.50
C ILE A 153 5.33 2.10 17.47
N GLY A 154 5.16 3.35 17.05
CA GLY A 154 5.33 4.53 17.90
C GLY A 154 3.98 5.12 18.35
N PRO A 155 3.99 6.12 19.25
CA PRO A 155 2.75 6.76 19.73
C PRO A 155 1.95 7.48 18.64
N GLU A 156 2.58 7.81 17.52
CA GLU A 156 1.97 8.50 16.37
C GLU A 156 1.51 7.55 15.26
N ASP A 157 1.79 6.25 15.39
CA ASP A 157 1.40 5.22 14.43
C ASP A 157 0.00 4.69 14.76
N ILE A 158 -0.83 4.50 13.72
CA ILE A 158 -2.15 3.90 13.84
C ILE A 158 -2.15 2.57 13.09
N ALA A 159 -2.53 1.50 13.80
CA ALA A 159 -2.73 0.19 13.23
C ALA A 159 -4.24 -0.13 13.16
N GLN A 160 -4.70 -0.59 11.99
CA GLN A 160 -6.05 -1.06 11.76
C GLN A 160 -6.11 -2.58 11.92
N PHE A 161 -6.78 -3.04 12.97
CA PHE A 161 -6.98 -4.46 13.25
C PHE A 161 -8.15 -5.00 12.44
N TRP A 162 -7.92 -6.11 11.75
CA TRP A 162 -8.88 -6.70 10.82
C TRP A 162 -8.92 -8.23 10.87
N VAL A 163 -7.89 -8.85 11.44
CA VAL A 163 -7.87 -10.29 11.71
C VAL A 163 -7.63 -10.52 13.19
N ASP A 164 -8.58 -11.20 13.84
CA ASP A 164 -8.40 -11.69 15.20
C ASP A 164 -7.77 -13.10 15.13
N VAL A 165 -6.94 -13.45 16.10
CA VAL A 165 -6.29 -14.78 16.17
C VAL A 165 -7.30 -15.93 16.08
N PRO A 166 -8.50 -15.86 16.69
CA PRO A 166 -9.55 -16.88 16.55
C PRO A 166 -10.26 -16.89 15.18
N MET A 167 -10.09 -15.87 14.34
CA MET A 167 -10.67 -15.83 12.98
C MET A 167 -9.78 -16.50 11.94
N MET A 168 -8.52 -16.77 12.28
CA MET A 168 -7.65 -17.62 11.48
C MET A 168 -7.81 -19.03 12.03
N ASP A 169 -8.22 -19.99 11.19
CA ASP A 169 -8.14 -21.43 11.49
C ASP A 169 -6.65 -21.83 11.51
N LEU A 170 -5.92 -21.30 12.50
CA LEU A 170 -4.52 -21.61 12.70
C LEU A 170 -4.45 -22.97 13.39
N PRO A 171 -3.54 -23.84 12.96
CA PRO A 171 -3.29 -25.09 13.65
C PRO A 171 -2.87 -24.78 15.10
N ASP A 172 -3.70 -25.18 16.05
CA ASP A 172 -3.51 -24.98 17.49
C ASP A 172 -2.64 -26.09 18.10
N THR A 173 -2.34 -27.12 17.31
CA THR A 173 -1.56 -28.28 17.74
C THR A 173 -0.35 -28.53 16.84
N ALA A 174 0.69 -29.16 17.42
CA ALA A 174 1.86 -29.62 16.67
C ALA A 174 1.50 -30.66 15.59
N GLU A 175 0.34 -31.31 15.71
CA GLU A 175 -0.18 -32.31 14.79
C GLU A 175 -0.83 -31.67 13.55
N GLU A 176 -1.49 -30.52 13.72
CA GLU A 176 -2.05 -29.74 12.61
C GLU A 176 -0.99 -28.91 11.87
N LEU A 177 0.17 -28.68 12.50
CA LEU A 177 1.35 -28.04 11.91
C LEU A 177 2.25 -29.01 11.11
N ALA A 178 2.09 -30.33 11.26
CA ALA A 178 2.95 -31.38 10.71
C ALA A 178 2.46 -31.92 9.35
#